data_AF-A0AAD1V866-F1
#
_entry.id   AF-A0AAD1V866-F1
#
_cell.length_a   1.000
_cell.length_b   1.000
_cell.length_c   1.000
_cell.angle_alpha   90.00
_cell.angle_beta   90.00
_cell.angle_gamma   90.00
#
_symmetry.space_group_name_H-M   'P 1'
#
loop_
_entity.id
_entity.type
_entity.pdbx_description
1 polymer ?
#
loop_
_entity_poly.entity_id
_entity_poly.type
_entity_poly.pdbx_seq_one_letter_code
_entity_poly.pdbx_strand_id
1 'polypeptide(L)'
;MAVTGKLELTLKITEFPTDVQTVENNWKQFTVDCDGRIFTITVKPKMFKKLEEAQANYPMWVAAIAGKLGEATPDGFVLADPAIQVFEKKPKDPKETASE
;
A
#
# COMPACT_ATOMS: atom_id res chain seq x y z
N MET A 1 -33.22 13.13 -1.60
CA MET A 1 -32.03 13.83 -1.06
C MET A 1 -30.94 12.79 -0.85
N ALA A 2 -29.70 13.08 -1.25
CA ALA A 2 -28.58 12.17 -1.01
C ALA A 2 -28.00 12.40 0.40
N VAL A 3 -27.62 11.31 1.07
CA VAL A 3 -26.94 11.36 2.36
C VAL A 3 -25.44 11.57 2.12
N THR A 4 -24.80 12.43 2.91
CA THR A 4 -23.35 12.64 2.85
C THR A 4 -22.62 11.40 3.35
N GLY A 5 -21.69 10.88 2.54
CA GLY A 5 -20.81 9.76 2.89
C GLY A 5 -19.33 10.13 2.77
N LYS A 6 -18.45 9.32 3.36
CA LYS A 6 -17.00 9.41 3.21
C LYS A 6 -16.50 8.19 2.43
N LEU A 7 -15.78 8.44 1.34
CA LEU A 7 -15.14 7.38 0.57
C LEU A 7 -13.70 7.19 1.08
N GLU A 8 -13.36 5.96 1.46
CA GLU A 8 -12.02 5.56 1.88
C GLU A 8 -11.62 4.30 1.12
N LEU A 9 -10.35 4.24 0.73
CA LEU A 9 -9.76 3.13 0.00
C LEU A 9 -8.63 2.53 0.84
N THR A 10 -8.38 1.24 0.66
CA THR A 10 -7.24 0.57 1.26
C THR A 10 -6.64 -0.39 0.25
N LEU A 11 -5.40 -0.09 -0.15
CA LEU A 11 -4.61 -0.93 -1.04
C LEU A 11 -3.73 -1.84 -0.18
N LYS A 12 -3.56 -3.10 -0.59
CA LYS A 12 -2.70 -4.05 0.11
C LYS A 12 -1.59 -4.53 -0.80
N ILE A 13 -0.36 -4.43 -0.32
CA ILE A 13 0.83 -4.97 -0.99
C ILE A 13 1.51 -5.98 -0.08
N THR A 14 2.05 -7.04 -0.67
CA THR A 14 2.88 -8.04 0.01
C THR A 14 4.32 -8.05 -0.49
N GLU A 15 4.61 -7.16 -1.44
CA GLU A 15 5.91 -7.00 -2.07
C GLU A 15 6.32 -5.54 -1.99
N PHE A 16 7.63 -5.32 -1.91
CA PHE A 16 8.18 -3.97 -1.85
C PHE A 16 8.13 -3.32 -3.25
N PRO A 17 7.66 -2.06 -3.38
CA PRO A 17 7.59 -1.38 -4.67
C PRO A 17 8.99 -1.21 -5.28
N THR A 18 9.14 -1.56 -6.56
CA THR A 18 10.44 -1.54 -7.25
C THR A 18 10.77 -0.18 -7.88
N ASP A 19 9.76 0.54 -8.38
CA ASP A 19 9.93 1.87 -8.99
C ASP A 19 9.55 2.96 -7.97
N VAL A 20 10.51 3.30 -7.10
CA VAL A 20 10.32 4.32 -6.06
C VAL A 20 11.11 5.57 -6.42
N GLN A 21 10.40 6.65 -6.69
CA GLN A 21 10.97 7.93 -7.03
C GLN A 21 11.02 8.83 -5.79
N THR A 22 12.08 9.63 -5.68
CA THR A 22 12.16 10.67 -4.65
C THR A 22 11.75 11.99 -5.29
N VAL A 23 10.66 12.57 -4.80
CA VAL A 23 10.10 13.82 -5.30
C VAL A 23 10.40 14.96 -4.33
N GLU A 24 9.72 16.10 -4.50
CA GLU A 24 9.87 17.27 -3.62
C GLU A 24 9.75 16.90 -2.13
N ASN A 25 10.46 17.66 -1.30
CA ASN A 25 10.52 17.46 0.16
C ASN A 25 11.05 16.08 0.58
N ASN A 26 11.80 15.39 -0.29
CA ASN A 26 12.32 14.03 -0.08
C ASN A 26 11.22 12.97 0.00
N TRP A 27 9.99 13.27 -0.41
CA TRP A 27 8.89 12.30 -0.35
C TRP A 27 9.12 11.17 -1.33
N LYS A 28 8.58 10.00 -1.01
CA LYS A 28 8.71 8.78 -1.80
C LYS A 28 7.41 8.57 -2.57
N GLN A 29 7.51 8.54 -3.89
CA GLN A 29 6.41 8.25 -4.79
C GLN A 29 6.61 6.88 -5.41
N PHE A 30 5.56 6.07 -5.42
CA PHE A 30 5.54 4.78 -6.08
C PHE A 30 4.13 4.47 -6.57
N THR A 31 4.00 3.46 -7.40
CA THR A 31 2.72 3.02 -7.96
C THR A 31 2.34 1.64 -7.45
N VAL A 32 1.02 1.39 -7.38
CA VAL A 32 0.45 0.07 -7.07
C VAL A 32 -0.62 -0.23 -8.11
N ASP A 33 -0.47 -1.36 -8.79
CA ASP A 33 -1.50 -1.88 -9.69
C ASP A 33 -2.60 -2.57 -8.87
N CYS A 34 -3.84 -2.12 -9.04
CA CYS A 34 -5.04 -2.74 -8.48
C CYS A 34 -5.97 -3.15 -9.62
N ASP A 35 -5.79 -4.37 -10.12
CA ASP A 35 -6.61 -4.98 -11.17
C ASP A 35 -6.65 -4.15 -12.47
N GLY A 36 -5.47 -3.66 -12.90
CA GLY A 36 -5.30 -2.84 -14.10
C GLY A 36 -5.56 -1.35 -13.86
N ARG A 37 -5.78 -0.92 -12.62
CA ARG A 37 -5.88 0.50 -12.23
C ARG A 37 -4.67 0.89 -11.42
N ILE A 38 -3.88 1.81 -11.95
CA ILE A 38 -2.64 2.26 -11.33
C ILE A 38 -2.94 3.35 -10.30
N PHE A 39 -2.58 3.06 -9.06
CA PHE A 39 -2.62 4.05 -7.99
C PHE A 39 -1.26 4.67 -7.74
N THR A 40 -1.15 5.99 -7.94
CA THR A 40 0.05 6.75 -7.58
C THR A 40 -0.04 7.17 -6.12
N ILE A 41 0.98 6.82 -5.35
CA ILE A 41 1.03 7.05 -3.91
C ILE A 41 2.28 7.84 -3.59
N THR A 42 2.12 8.98 -2.92
CA THR A 42 3.24 9.81 -2.46
C THR A 42 3.20 9.91 -0.94
N VAL A 43 4.23 9.37 -0.28
CA VAL A 43 4.33 9.30 1.18
C VAL A 43 5.56 10.03 1.71
N LYS A 44 5.45 10.51 2.95
CA LYS A 44 6.59 11.07 3.69
C LYS A 44 7.66 9.98 3.92
N PRO A 45 8.96 10.34 3.99
CA PRO A 45 10.05 9.39 4.27
C PRO A 45 9.80 8.51 5.49
N LYS A 46 9.27 9.09 6.57
CA LYS A 46 8.95 8.38 7.81
C LYS A 46 7.92 7.25 7.62
N MET A 47 6.96 7.43 6.71
CA MET A 47 5.97 6.38 6.41
C MET A 47 6.55 5.32 5.49
N PHE A 48 7.32 5.73 4.48
CA PHE A 48 8.01 4.81 3.59
C PHE A 48 8.98 3.90 4.33
N LYS A 49 9.69 4.43 5.34
CA LYS A 49 10.61 3.67 6.19
C LYS A 49 9.96 2.45 6.85
N LYS A 50 8.65 2.51 7.15
CA LYS A 50 7.93 1.34 7.69
C LYS A 50 7.91 0.17 6.70
N LEU A 51 7.82 0.44 5.39
CA LEU A 51 7.89 -0.59 4.34
C LEU A 51 9.32 -1.14 4.23
N GLU A 52 10.34 -0.27 4.30
CA GLU A 52 11.74 -0.69 4.27
C GLU A 52 12.08 -1.60 5.45
N GLU A 53 11.61 -1.23 6.65
CA GLU A 53 11.75 -2.04 7.86
C GLU A 53 10.99 -3.36 7.73
N ALA A 54 9.80 -3.37 7.13
CA ALA A 54 9.06 -4.60 6.88
C ALA A 54 9.84 -5.57 5.99
N GLN A 55 10.34 -5.06 4.86
CA GLN A 55 11.09 -5.82 3.88
C GLN A 55 12.40 -6.38 4.46
N ALA A 56 13.05 -5.63 5.36
CA ALA A 56 14.31 -6.05 5.98
C ALA A 56 14.13 -7.04 7.14
N ASN A 57 13.04 -6.92 7.92
CA ASN A 57 12.88 -7.66 9.18
C ASN A 57 11.89 -8.82 9.09
N TYR A 58 10.94 -8.81 8.15
CA TYR A 58 9.89 -9.82 8.07
C TYR A 58 10.01 -10.65 6.79
N PRO A 59 10.11 -11.99 6.88
CA PRO A 59 10.15 -12.84 5.69
C PRO A 59 8.85 -12.81 4.89
N MET A 60 7.72 -12.60 5.58
CA MET A 60 6.43 -12.34 4.96
C MET A 60 5.74 -11.19 5.71
N TRP A 61 5.20 -10.25 4.94
CA TRP A 61 4.48 -9.11 5.49
C TRP A 61 3.34 -8.71 4.56
N VAL A 62 2.43 -7.90 5.08
CA VAL A 62 1.43 -7.19 4.29
C VAL A 62 1.37 -5.75 4.75
N ALA A 63 1.45 -4.81 3.82
CA ALA A 63 1.20 -3.41 4.09
C ALA A 63 -0.20 -3.04 3.61
N ALA A 64 -0.98 -2.42 4.49
CA ALA A 64 -2.21 -1.73 4.17
C ALA A 64 -1.91 -0.23 4.00
N ILE A 65 -2.25 0.29 2.83
CA ILE A 65 -2.08 1.69 2.44
C ILE A 65 -3.48 2.27 2.31
N ALA A 66 -3.93 2.93 3.38
CA ALA A 66 -5.25 3.57 3.42
C ALA A 66 -5.16 5.00 2.89
N GLY A 67 -6.24 5.50 2.28
CA GLY A 67 -6.33 6.87 1.80
C GLY A 67 -7.68 7.19 1.20
N LYS A 68 -7.80 8.39 0.62
CA LYS A 68 -8.97 8.82 -0.15
C LYS A 68 -8.69 8.68 -1.64
N LEU A 69 -9.76 8.52 -2.42
CA LEU A 69 -9.65 8.64 -3.87
C LEU A 69 -9.30 10.10 -4.23
N GLY A 70 -8.11 10.29 -4.79
CA GLY A 70 -7.61 11.58 -5.25
C GLY A 70 -7.92 11.82 -6.73
N GLU A 71 -7.05 12.60 -7.38
CA GLU A 71 -7.18 12.96 -8.79
C GLU A 71 -7.13 11.73 -9.70
N ALA A 72 -7.93 11.75 -10.76
CA ALA A 72 -7.86 10.73 -11.81
C ALA A 72 -6.61 10.96 -12.67
N THR A 73 -5.93 9.87 -13.01
CA THR A 73 -4.80 9.85 -13.95
C THR A 73 -5.23 9.06 -15.20
N PRO A 74 -4.46 9.10 -16.31
CA PRO A 74 -4.78 8.33 -17.51
C PRO A 74 -4.98 6.83 -17.25
N ASP A 75 -4.20 6.27 -16.32
CA ASP A 75 -4.14 4.83 -16.03
C ASP A 75 -4.77 4.44 -14.67
N GLY A 76 -5.34 5.40 -13.93
CA GLY A 76 -5.94 5.14 -12.63
C GLY A 76 -6.16 6.40 -11.79
N PHE A 77 -5.60 6.44 -10.57
CA PHE A 77 -5.89 7.48 -9.59
C PHE A 77 -4.71 7.81 -8.68
N VAL A 78 -4.71 8.99 -8.10
CA VAL A 78 -3.84 9.32 -6.97
C VAL A 78 -4.49 8.85 -5.67
N LEU A 79 -3.74 8.22 -4.78
CA LEU A 79 -4.20 7.95 -3.41
C LEU A 79 -3.90 9.15 -2.53
N ALA A 80 -4.93 9.94 -2.21
CA ALA A 80 -4.81 11.14 -1.40
C ALA A 80 -4.76 10.79 0.11
N ASP A 81 -4.06 11.63 0.89
CA ASP A 81 -3.86 11.44 2.34
C ASP A 81 -3.39 10.01 2.74
N PRO A 82 -2.35 9.45 2.10
CA PRO A 82 -1.99 8.05 2.32
C PRO A 82 -1.45 7.79 3.73
N ALA A 83 -1.84 6.66 4.30
CA ALA A 83 -1.36 6.15 5.58
C ALA A 83 -0.95 4.67 5.47
N ILE A 84 0.26 4.35 5.92
CA ILE A 84 0.83 3.00 5.84
C ILE A 84 0.81 2.31 7.21
N GLN A 85 0.24 1.11 7.23
CA GLN A 85 0.32 0.14 8.32
C GLN A 85 0.89 -1.18 7.79
N VAL A 86 1.88 -1.73 8.49
CA VAL A 86 2.52 -3.01 8.12
C VAL A 86 2.18 -4.05 9.17
N PHE A 87 1.86 -5.25 8.72
CA PHE A 87 1.61 -6.41 9.55
C PHE A 87 2.56 -7.53 9.14
N GLU A 88 3.28 -8.10 10.11
CA GLU A 88 4.05 -9.31 9.92
C GLU A 88 3.11 -10.50 9.71
N LYS A 89 3.39 -11.33 8.71
CA LYS A 89 2.73 -12.62 8.54
C LYS A 89 3.68 -13.71 8.98
N LYS A 90 3.25 -14.49 9.98
CA LYS A 90 3.95 -15.75 10.29
C LYS A 90 3.61 -16.77 9.20
N PRO A 91 4.60 -17.54 8.70
CA PRO A 91 4.33 -18.70 7.86
C PRO A 91 3.30 -19.57 8.57
N LYS A 92 2.24 -19.98 7.88
CA LYS A 92 1.45 -21.12 8.38
C LYS A 92 2.38 -22.32 8.31
N ASP A 93 2.70 -22.93 9.45
CA ASP A 93 3.34 -24.24 9.45
C ASP A 93 2.58 -25.17 8.49
N PRO A 94 3.24 -25.88 7.56
CA PRO A 94 2.58 -26.73 6.57
C PRO A 94 1.83 -27.95 7.15
N LYS A 95 1.48 -27.98 8.45
CA LYS A 95 0.96 -29.17 9.12
C LYS A 95 -0.56 -29.24 9.33
N GLU A 96 -1.36 -28.35 8.74
CA GLU A 96 -2.81 -28.48 8.86
C GLU A 96 -3.56 -28.06 7.59
N THR A 97 -3.23 -28.68 6.46
CA THR A 97 -4.15 -28.81 5.32
C THR A 97 -3.90 -30.17 4.66
N ALA A 98 -4.27 -31.22 5.38
CA ALA A 98 -4.47 -32.56 4.84
C ALA A 98 -5.47 -33.26 5.75
N SER A 99 -6.74 -32.90 5.63
CA SER A 99 -7.88 -33.66 6.13
C SER A 99 -9.13 -33.15 5.42
N GLU A 100 -9.32 -33.58 4.18
CA GLU A 100 -10.63 -34.05 3.72
C GLU A 100 -10.41 -35.19 2.72
#